data_AF-A0A6J7ZVK4-F1
#
_entry.id   AF-A0A6J7ZVK4-F1
#
_cell.length_a   1.000
_cell.length_b   1.000
_cell.length_c   1.000
_cell.angle_alpha   90.00
_cell.angle_beta   90.00
_cell.angle_gamma   90.00
#
_symmetry.space_group_name_H-M   'P 1'
#
loop_
_entity.id
_entity.type
_entity.pdbx_description
1 polymer ?
#
loop_
_entity_poly.entity_id
_entity_poly.type
_entity_poly.pdbx_seq_one_letter_code
_entity_poly.pdbx_strand_id
1 'polypeptide(L)'
;MDGNYPRLLLVTANVGSIFEDPDHMLKIWLREFLKTVQHYQPGLLALHCQEVGGKNYEDSMQHVNKFVKAMLSCEELQKYDRARVFLDEDFTAADKFTALGNLYFVHESVEDISIWDFVDCKFIPVVGREVLSGNIETVQIKEKAKFPQDFFPDFKWSRKGFIRTRWNIKNCIFDLVNIHLFHDASNIISMQTSPSQYSKNRKAAFIHTLKRFEEDQYDKVPQFIFGDFNFRLDSQALVNELTKKTTSNQTKGKKGQVNKICYTEEVNNKVVLTVETKGFDCHEKHSEIFLKKSKHLRKYDNEMILYKDRLYEYEINFPPSYPFSEDVSDGLSYMKTRCPSWCDRLLLSHSAKNIIVQNETVVPKYDTIGKDSCMGDHKPVFLFFHLKKSQGNLEDSVVSSQSPLPLAKSLSINGNIIDPIDLEDINIHDFAQFESEHGLSSDFKASIRKRGSGIELTRPNGDRKMSFVEAAKHVQKVRSVLLRWPNRPRSRHHSSSSEDMKDSDSEEIKSNYYNNNIANSEDCLSANTTESDVSESPSNSPIKINTNPGIGNTNTKHVSIETAEHDEHVSLFIFTPTVSAPELLQLPTATEVIVPSTQVKISHVDTTKYIHIRQQNGKSTRVFRETSV
;
A
#
# COMPACT_ATOMS: atom_id res chain seq x y z
N MET A 1 7.24 -18.56 -36.00
CA MET A 1 8.55 -18.80 -35.38
C MET A 1 8.33 -18.75 -33.90
N ASP A 2 8.01 -19.89 -33.30
CA ASP A 2 7.46 -19.90 -31.94
C ASP A 2 8.59 -20.09 -30.93
N GLY A 3 9.39 -19.03 -30.79
CA GLY A 3 10.44 -18.96 -29.79
C GLY A 3 9.85 -18.71 -28.40
N ASN A 4 10.39 -19.38 -27.39
CA ASN A 4 10.02 -19.17 -25.99
C ASN A 4 10.26 -17.69 -25.59
N TYR A 5 9.18 -16.91 -25.49
CA TYR A 5 9.20 -15.50 -25.12
C TYR A 5 9.38 -15.36 -23.60
N PRO A 6 10.24 -14.43 -23.10
CA PRO A 6 10.35 -14.18 -21.67
C PRO A 6 8.98 -13.84 -21.06
N ARG A 7 8.58 -14.58 -20.02
CA ARG A 7 7.33 -14.37 -19.27
C ARG A 7 7.59 -13.36 -18.16
N LEU A 8 6.85 -12.25 -18.13
CA LEU A 8 6.99 -11.19 -17.13
C LEU A 8 5.71 -11.14 -16.28
N LEU A 9 5.88 -11.07 -14.96
CA LEU A 9 4.81 -10.78 -13.99
C LEU A 9 5.20 -9.51 -13.23
N LEU A 10 4.57 -8.38 -13.60
CA LEU A 10 4.74 -7.11 -12.91
C LEU A 10 3.62 -6.96 -11.87
N VAL A 11 3.95 -6.72 -10.62
CA VAL A 11 3.00 -6.62 -9.50
C VAL A 11 3.24 -5.31 -8.76
N THR A 12 2.20 -4.54 -8.48
CA THR A 12 2.23 -3.45 -7.51
C THR A 12 1.42 -3.81 -6.26
N ALA A 13 1.92 -3.44 -5.09
CA ALA A 13 1.27 -3.65 -3.81
C ALA A 13 1.64 -2.55 -2.81
N ASN A 14 0.67 -1.75 -2.38
CA ASN A 14 0.81 -1.06 -1.10
C ASN A 14 0.77 -2.14 0.01
N VAL A 15 1.84 -2.22 0.79
CA VAL A 15 2.09 -3.25 1.81
C VAL A 15 1.99 -2.69 3.23
N GLY A 16 1.36 -1.52 3.40
CA GLY A 16 1.23 -0.86 4.71
C GLY A 16 0.67 -1.77 5.80
N SER A 17 -0.45 -2.47 5.51
CA SER A 17 -1.15 -3.32 6.48
C SER A 17 -0.40 -4.59 6.89
N ILE A 18 0.40 -5.22 6.01
CA ILE A 18 1.05 -6.51 6.32
C ILE A 18 2.16 -6.38 7.36
N PHE A 19 2.66 -5.16 7.59
CA PHE A 19 3.61 -4.84 8.65
C PHE A 19 2.92 -4.50 9.98
N GLU A 20 1.60 -4.25 9.99
CA GLU A 20 0.83 -4.01 11.23
C GLU A 20 0.28 -5.32 11.84
N ASP A 21 -0.02 -6.33 11.01
CA ASP A 21 -0.28 -7.72 11.45
C ASP A 21 0.61 -8.73 10.69
N PRO A 22 1.90 -8.81 11.06
CA PRO A 22 2.85 -9.73 10.43
C PRO A 22 2.62 -11.20 10.82
N ASP A 23 1.70 -11.52 11.74
CA ASP A 23 1.46 -12.89 12.21
C ASP A 23 0.26 -13.57 11.55
N HIS A 24 -0.71 -12.82 11.03
CA HIS A 24 -1.85 -13.39 10.30
C HIS A 24 -1.92 -12.85 8.87
N MET A 25 -2.01 -11.52 8.71
CA MET A 25 -2.22 -10.90 7.39
C MET A 25 -1.06 -11.19 6.43
N LEU A 26 0.20 -11.07 6.89
CA LEU A 26 1.39 -11.41 6.09
C LEU A 26 1.34 -12.86 5.55
N LYS A 27 0.85 -13.82 6.33
CA LYS A 27 0.74 -15.23 5.90
C LYS A 27 -0.32 -15.41 4.82
N ILE A 28 -1.46 -14.72 4.93
CA ILE A 28 -2.51 -14.72 3.91
C ILE A 28 -1.99 -14.09 2.62
N TRP A 29 -1.34 -12.92 2.73
CA TRP A 29 -0.75 -12.19 1.62
C TRP A 29 0.27 -13.04 0.85
N LEU A 30 1.26 -13.61 1.55
CA LEU A 30 2.27 -14.48 0.96
C LEU A 30 1.64 -15.68 0.25
N ARG A 31 0.66 -16.34 0.86
CA ARG A 31 -0.02 -17.50 0.27
C ARG A 31 -0.70 -17.15 -1.07
N GLU A 32 -1.46 -16.06 -1.14
CA GLU A 32 -2.15 -15.68 -2.39
C GLU A 32 -1.18 -15.11 -3.45
N PHE A 33 -0.13 -14.41 -3.03
CA PHE A 33 0.95 -13.97 -3.91
C PHE A 33 1.70 -15.16 -4.52
N LEU A 34 2.16 -16.12 -3.70
CA LEU A 34 2.94 -17.27 -4.17
C LEU A 34 2.11 -18.23 -5.04
N LYS A 35 0.82 -18.44 -4.72
CA LYS A 35 -0.12 -19.11 -5.65
C LYS A 35 -0.17 -18.43 -7.03
N THR A 36 -0.16 -17.09 -7.06
CA THR A 36 -0.17 -16.32 -8.32
C THR A 36 1.13 -16.52 -9.10
N VAL A 37 2.28 -16.51 -8.41
CA VAL A 37 3.59 -16.82 -9.02
C VAL A 37 3.64 -18.25 -9.55
N GLN A 38 3.16 -19.24 -8.78
CA GLN A 38 3.06 -20.64 -9.21
C GLN A 38 2.17 -20.83 -10.45
N HIS A 39 1.08 -20.06 -10.56
CA HIS A 39 0.16 -20.14 -11.70
C HIS A 39 0.77 -19.57 -12.99
N TYR A 40 1.42 -18.40 -12.92
CA TYR A 40 1.97 -17.73 -14.11
C TYR A 40 3.41 -18.15 -14.47
N GLN A 41 4.17 -18.67 -13.50
CA GLN A 41 5.56 -19.13 -13.65
C GLN A 41 6.46 -18.14 -14.42
N PRO A 42 6.52 -16.86 -14.01
CA PRO A 42 7.28 -15.85 -14.73
C PRO A 42 8.78 -16.19 -14.83
N GLY A 43 9.41 -15.77 -15.92
CA GLY A 43 10.87 -15.73 -16.03
C GLY A 43 11.45 -14.54 -15.26
N LEU A 44 10.76 -13.39 -15.27
CA LEU A 44 11.02 -12.25 -14.38
C LEU A 44 9.74 -11.93 -13.59
N LEU A 45 9.84 -12.02 -12.27
CA LEU A 45 8.87 -11.50 -11.32
C LEU A 45 9.37 -10.14 -10.81
N ALA A 46 8.58 -9.09 -10.98
CA ALA A 46 8.88 -7.75 -10.48
C ALA A 46 7.76 -7.31 -9.53
N LEU A 47 8.06 -7.22 -8.24
CA LEU A 47 7.16 -6.74 -7.20
C LEU A 47 7.59 -5.33 -6.76
N HIS A 48 6.71 -4.35 -7.00
CA HIS A 48 6.86 -2.98 -6.53
C HIS A 48 5.97 -2.78 -5.29
N CYS A 49 6.61 -2.49 -4.17
CA CYS A 49 6.01 -2.25 -2.87
C CYS A 49 5.94 -0.74 -2.56
N GLN A 50 4.84 -0.31 -1.97
CA GLN A 50 4.66 1.02 -1.37
C GLN A 50 4.34 0.87 0.12
N GLU A 51 4.69 1.87 0.94
CA GLU A 51 4.56 1.79 2.41
C GLU A 51 5.37 0.64 3.04
N VAL A 52 6.59 0.41 2.56
CA VAL A 52 7.57 -0.47 3.20
C VAL A 52 7.79 -0.02 4.65
N GLY A 53 7.75 -0.97 5.57
CA GLY A 53 7.80 -0.72 7.01
C GLY A 53 6.45 -0.36 7.65
N GLY A 54 5.39 -0.09 6.86
CA GLY A 54 4.03 0.11 7.36
C GLY A 54 3.56 1.57 7.41
N LYS A 55 2.33 1.77 7.89
CA LYS A 55 1.73 3.09 8.13
C LYS A 55 2.46 3.79 9.28
N ASN A 56 2.75 3.04 10.35
CA ASN A 56 3.52 3.43 11.54
C ASN A 56 4.99 2.97 11.46
N TYR A 57 5.68 3.37 10.38
CA TYR A 57 6.97 2.80 9.97
C TYR A 57 8.08 2.77 11.04
N GLU A 58 8.14 3.73 11.96
CA GLU A 58 9.16 3.80 13.04
C GLU A 58 9.10 2.64 14.03
N ASP A 59 7.90 2.05 14.20
CA ASP A 59 7.64 0.91 15.08
C ASP A 59 7.65 -0.42 14.31
N SER A 60 7.16 -0.42 13.06
CA SER A 60 6.95 -1.64 12.26
C SER A 60 8.05 -1.96 11.23
N MET A 61 9.07 -1.12 11.03
CA MET A 61 10.21 -1.42 10.12
C MET A 61 10.90 -2.76 10.46
N GLN A 62 10.98 -3.12 11.74
CA GLN A 62 11.52 -4.41 12.19
C GLN A 62 10.87 -5.63 11.52
N HIS A 63 9.64 -5.51 11.02
CA HIS A 63 8.91 -6.59 10.35
C HIS A 63 9.27 -6.76 8.86
N VAL A 64 9.98 -5.80 8.25
CA VAL A 64 10.47 -5.91 6.85
C VAL A 64 11.41 -7.11 6.70
N ASN A 65 12.33 -7.32 7.65
CA ASN A 65 13.18 -8.52 7.72
C ASN A 65 12.38 -9.84 7.61
N LYS A 66 11.23 -9.95 8.30
CA LYS A 66 10.38 -11.17 8.26
C LYS A 66 9.78 -11.39 6.87
N PHE A 67 9.31 -10.32 6.23
CA PHE A 67 8.78 -10.36 4.85
C PHE A 67 9.86 -10.76 3.84
N VAL A 68 11.03 -10.12 3.89
CA VAL A 68 12.14 -10.38 2.97
C VAL A 68 12.67 -11.82 3.12
N LYS A 69 12.84 -12.31 4.35
CA LYS A 69 13.24 -13.70 4.61
C LYS A 69 12.21 -14.69 4.07
N ALA A 70 10.91 -14.48 4.34
CA ALA A 70 9.86 -15.35 3.82
C ALA A 70 9.85 -15.41 2.28
N MET A 71 10.14 -14.30 1.60
CA MET A 71 10.27 -14.23 0.13
C MET A 71 11.57 -14.86 -0.40
N LEU A 72 12.68 -14.83 0.35
CA LEU A 72 13.95 -15.44 -0.06
C LEU A 72 14.08 -16.94 0.27
N SER A 73 13.28 -17.44 1.21
CA SER A 73 13.27 -18.83 1.67
C SER A 73 12.14 -19.70 1.10
N CYS A 74 11.14 -19.14 0.41
CA CYS A 74 9.98 -19.92 -0.01
C CYS A 74 10.27 -20.89 -1.17
N GLU A 75 9.67 -22.09 -1.09
CA GLU A 75 9.89 -23.17 -2.05
C GLU A 75 9.45 -22.79 -3.48
N GLU A 76 8.43 -21.94 -3.60
CA GLU A 76 7.92 -21.44 -4.87
C GLU A 76 8.93 -20.59 -5.64
N LEU A 77 9.87 -19.95 -4.92
CA LEU A 77 10.94 -19.13 -5.51
C LEU A 77 12.30 -19.85 -5.54
N GLN A 78 12.38 -21.15 -5.21
CA GLN A 78 13.66 -21.91 -5.17
C GLN A 78 14.43 -21.95 -6.51
N LYS A 79 13.72 -21.79 -7.64
CA LYS A 79 14.29 -21.75 -9.00
C LYS A 79 14.65 -20.33 -9.48
N TYR A 80 14.43 -19.33 -8.64
CA TYR A 80 14.80 -17.94 -8.93
C TYR A 80 16.18 -17.70 -8.33
N ASP A 81 17.17 -18.15 -9.09
CA ASP A 81 18.59 -18.21 -8.72
C ASP A 81 19.21 -16.81 -8.54
N ARG A 82 18.59 -15.80 -9.17
CA ARG A 82 18.98 -14.40 -9.10
C ARG A 82 17.88 -13.53 -8.55
N ALA A 83 18.26 -12.55 -7.72
CA ALA A 83 17.34 -11.55 -7.20
C ALA A 83 18.02 -10.19 -7.01
N ARG A 84 17.25 -9.12 -7.16
CA ARG A 84 17.64 -7.75 -6.80
C ARG A 84 16.52 -7.13 -5.97
N VAL A 85 16.82 -6.85 -4.70
CA VAL A 85 15.90 -6.28 -3.73
C VAL A 85 16.42 -4.92 -3.31
N PHE A 86 15.61 -3.88 -3.46
CA PHE A 86 15.88 -2.52 -3.02
C PHE A 86 14.81 -2.13 -2.01
N LEU A 87 15.21 -1.68 -0.82
CA LEU A 87 14.31 -1.34 0.27
C LEU A 87 14.74 0.01 0.85
N ASP A 88 13.94 1.04 0.55
CA ASP A 88 14.14 2.37 1.11
C ASP A 88 13.56 2.41 2.53
N GLU A 89 14.39 2.07 3.50
CA GLU A 89 14.00 1.92 4.92
C GLU A 89 14.54 3.04 5.81
N ASP A 90 15.44 3.89 5.30
CA ASP A 90 16.03 4.98 6.07
C ASP A 90 15.07 6.16 6.27
N PHE A 91 14.17 6.00 7.23
CA PHE A 91 13.27 7.06 7.68
C PHE A 91 13.99 8.22 8.40
N THR A 92 15.29 8.11 8.67
CA THR A 92 16.08 9.17 9.31
C THR A 92 16.60 10.18 8.29
N ALA A 93 16.76 9.78 7.02
CA ALA A 93 16.98 10.65 5.86
C ALA A 93 15.64 11.28 5.36
N ALA A 94 15.00 12.08 6.21
CA ALA A 94 13.63 12.53 6.03
C ALA A 94 13.37 13.32 4.73
N ASP A 95 14.38 13.95 4.13
CA ASP A 95 14.32 14.67 2.85
C ASP A 95 14.35 13.74 1.62
N LYS A 96 14.84 12.50 1.77
CA LYS A 96 15.01 11.50 0.68
C LYS A 96 14.12 10.26 0.84
N PHE A 97 13.61 9.99 2.04
CA PHE A 97 12.81 8.81 2.34
C PHE A 97 11.47 8.74 1.58
N THR A 98 11.18 7.57 1.02
CA THR A 98 9.99 7.27 0.20
C THR A 98 9.23 6.02 0.65
N ALA A 99 9.78 5.18 1.54
CA ALA A 99 9.18 3.89 1.93
C ALA A 99 8.79 3.01 0.71
N LEU A 100 9.56 3.09 -0.38
CA LEU A 100 9.39 2.28 -1.57
C LEU A 100 10.31 1.05 -1.51
N GLY A 101 9.80 -0.08 -2.01
CA GLY A 101 10.59 -1.31 -2.15
C GLY A 101 10.40 -1.92 -3.52
N ASN A 102 11.46 -2.47 -4.12
CA ASN A 102 11.40 -3.18 -5.39
C ASN A 102 12.07 -4.54 -5.21
N LEU A 103 11.33 -5.62 -5.42
CA LEU A 103 11.83 -7.00 -5.35
C LEU A 103 11.73 -7.64 -6.73
N TYR A 104 12.88 -7.89 -7.35
CA TYR A 104 12.99 -8.55 -8.65
C TYR A 104 13.55 -9.95 -8.46
N PHE A 105 12.84 -10.97 -8.95
CA PHE A 105 13.28 -12.36 -8.95
C PHE A 105 13.38 -12.86 -10.40
N VAL A 106 14.49 -13.50 -10.73
CA VAL A 106 14.78 -14.00 -12.08
C VAL A 106 14.92 -15.52 -12.01
N HIS A 107 14.13 -16.23 -12.83
CA HIS A 107 14.14 -17.68 -12.91
C HIS A 107 15.40 -18.19 -13.65
N GLU A 108 15.93 -19.34 -13.25
CA GLU A 108 17.13 -19.99 -13.82
C GLU A 108 17.10 -20.14 -15.36
N SER A 109 15.91 -20.18 -15.97
CA SER A 109 15.71 -20.28 -17.43
C SER A 109 15.84 -18.97 -18.21
N VAL A 110 16.07 -17.84 -17.54
CA VAL A 110 16.38 -16.56 -18.18
C VAL A 110 17.89 -16.39 -18.21
N GLU A 111 18.53 -16.79 -19.31
CA GLU A 111 19.98 -16.70 -19.50
C GLU A 111 20.43 -15.23 -19.61
N ASP A 112 20.02 -14.53 -20.67
CA ASP A 112 20.44 -13.15 -20.93
C ASP A 112 19.61 -12.12 -20.15
N ILE A 113 20.17 -11.67 -19.01
CA ILE A 113 19.60 -10.57 -18.22
C ILE A 113 20.69 -9.68 -17.60
N SER A 114 20.51 -8.37 -17.79
CA SER A 114 21.36 -7.34 -17.20
C SER A 114 20.53 -6.16 -16.69
N ILE A 115 21.08 -5.46 -15.71
CA ILE A 115 20.52 -4.23 -15.13
C ILE A 115 21.46 -3.06 -15.45
N TRP A 116 20.90 -1.88 -15.67
CA TRP A 116 21.65 -0.67 -15.98
C TRP A 116 22.25 -0.05 -14.73
N ASP A 117 23.52 0.32 -14.82
CA ASP A 117 24.15 1.27 -13.91
C ASP A 117 23.90 2.69 -14.41
N PHE A 118 23.20 3.51 -13.61
CA PHE A 118 22.86 4.89 -13.97
C PHE A 118 24.03 5.86 -13.83
N VAL A 119 25.12 5.48 -13.15
CA VAL A 119 26.32 6.32 -13.01
C VAL A 119 27.33 5.97 -14.10
N ASP A 120 27.71 4.70 -14.21
CA ASP A 120 28.66 4.20 -15.20
C ASP A 120 28.05 4.06 -16.61
N CYS A 121 26.73 4.29 -16.75
CA CYS A 121 25.98 4.25 -18.01
C CYS A 121 26.24 2.98 -18.83
N LYS A 122 26.15 1.82 -18.19
CA LYS A 122 26.38 0.51 -18.79
C LYS A 122 25.47 -0.57 -18.22
N PHE A 123 25.21 -1.62 -18.98
CA PHE A 123 24.56 -2.82 -18.47
C PHE A 123 25.58 -3.70 -17.72
N ILE A 124 25.19 -4.17 -16.53
CA ILE A 124 25.92 -5.17 -15.75
C ILE A 124 25.10 -6.46 -15.64
N PRO A 125 25.72 -7.66 -15.69
CA PRO A 125 24.99 -8.91 -15.59
C PRO A 125 24.37 -9.07 -14.20
N VAL A 126 23.12 -9.54 -14.15
CA VAL A 126 22.46 -9.84 -12.87
C VAL A 126 22.94 -11.22 -12.40
N VAL A 127 23.68 -11.26 -11.30
CA VAL A 127 24.27 -12.48 -10.71
C VAL A 127 23.89 -12.62 -9.24
N GLY A 128 23.61 -13.85 -8.80
CA GLY A 128 23.19 -14.17 -7.43
C GLY A 128 21.97 -13.37 -6.93
N ARG A 129 21.71 -13.50 -5.63
CA ARG A 129 20.66 -12.77 -4.91
C ARG A 129 21.30 -11.65 -4.09
N GLU A 130 20.72 -10.46 -4.14
CA GLU A 130 21.24 -9.28 -3.45
C GLU A 130 20.10 -8.45 -2.85
N VAL A 131 20.26 -8.09 -1.56
CA VAL A 131 19.36 -7.22 -0.80
C VAL A 131 20.08 -5.94 -0.45
N LEU A 132 19.52 -4.81 -0.86
CA LEU A 132 19.99 -3.47 -0.58
C LEU A 132 18.94 -2.75 0.29
N SER A 133 19.27 -2.51 1.56
CA SER A 133 18.33 -2.13 2.64
C SER A 133 18.91 -1.04 3.55
N GLY A 134 18.03 -0.19 4.09
CA GLY A 134 18.39 1.02 4.84
C GLY A 134 18.45 2.23 3.92
N ASN A 135 19.56 2.96 3.98
CA ASN A 135 19.86 4.07 3.07
C ASN A 135 20.36 3.54 1.73
N ILE A 136 19.55 3.71 0.68
CA ILE A 136 19.86 3.24 -0.67
C ILE A 136 20.28 4.38 -1.62
N GLU A 137 20.62 5.58 -1.15
CA GLU A 137 20.91 6.74 -2.03
C GLU A 137 22.04 6.45 -3.02
N THR A 138 23.12 5.83 -2.56
CA THR A 138 24.35 5.58 -3.33
C THR A 138 24.27 4.38 -4.27
N VAL A 139 23.15 3.64 -4.29
CA VAL A 139 22.98 2.44 -5.13
C VAL A 139 22.79 2.84 -6.59
N GLN A 140 23.78 2.55 -7.43
CA GLN A 140 23.90 3.06 -8.81
C GLN A 140 22.97 2.35 -9.82
N ILE A 141 22.58 1.10 -9.54
CA ILE A 141 21.71 0.28 -10.42
C ILE A 141 20.21 0.60 -10.32
N LYS A 142 19.87 1.70 -9.63
CA LYS A 142 18.53 2.28 -9.56
C LYS A 142 18.64 3.80 -9.47
N GLU A 143 17.66 4.51 -10.01
CA GLU A 143 17.41 5.91 -9.68
C GLU A 143 16.27 5.97 -8.65
N LYS A 144 16.37 6.83 -7.63
CA LYS A 144 15.27 7.17 -6.72
C LYS A 144 15.12 8.69 -6.67
N ALA A 145 13.90 9.19 -6.57
CA ALA A 145 13.65 10.56 -6.14
C ALA A 145 12.39 10.65 -5.29
N LYS A 146 12.46 11.49 -4.24
CA LYS A 146 11.29 11.94 -3.48
C LYS A 146 10.65 13.13 -4.19
N PHE A 147 9.33 13.28 -4.09
CA PHE A 147 8.65 14.44 -4.67
C PHE A 147 8.88 15.72 -3.85
N PRO A 148 9.07 16.87 -4.51
CA PRO A 148 9.10 18.19 -3.87
C PRO A 148 7.87 18.47 -2.99
N GLN A 149 8.10 19.11 -1.84
CA GLN A 149 7.05 19.35 -0.83
C GLN A 149 6.02 20.40 -1.26
N ASP A 150 6.37 21.30 -2.19
CA ASP A 150 5.48 22.30 -2.78
C ASP A 150 4.38 21.68 -3.66
N PHE A 151 4.56 20.44 -4.15
CA PHE A 151 3.49 19.68 -4.81
C PHE A 151 2.44 19.18 -3.81
N PHE A 152 2.71 19.24 -2.49
CA PHE A 152 1.77 18.82 -1.43
C PHE A 152 1.79 19.83 -0.25
N PRO A 153 1.40 21.09 -0.50
CA PRO A 153 1.70 22.23 0.38
C PRO A 153 0.91 22.23 1.70
N ASP A 154 -0.17 21.44 1.80
CA ASP A 154 -1.01 21.31 3.00
C ASP A 154 -0.39 20.42 4.09
N PHE A 155 0.69 19.71 3.77
CA PHE A 155 1.37 18.76 4.65
C PHE A 155 2.76 19.28 5.02
N LYS A 156 3.28 18.79 6.15
CA LYS A 156 4.64 19.15 6.64
C LYS A 156 5.74 18.30 5.99
N TRP A 157 5.41 17.05 5.69
CA TRP A 157 6.30 16.05 5.11
C TRP A 157 5.47 15.06 4.28
N SER A 158 6.15 14.29 3.43
CA SER A 158 5.56 13.14 2.73
C SER A 158 6.58 12.00 2.63
N ARG A 159 6.13 10.82 2.19
CA ARG A 159 6.97 9.67 1.78
C ARG A 159 6.68 9.30 0.32
N LYS A 160 6.46 10.29 -0.54
CA LYS A 160 5.97 10.10 -1.91
C LYS A 160 7.11 10.33 -2.91
N GLY A 161 7.19 9.52 -3.95
CA GLY A 161 8.33 9.51 -4.88
C GLY A 161 8.26 8.38 -5.91
N PHE A 162 9.41 8.06 -6.50
CA PHE A 162 9.58 6.92 -7.41
C PHE A 162 10.95 6.24 -7.26
N ILE A 163 11.02 4.96 -7.66
CA ILE A 163 12.26 4.23 -7.96
C ILE A 163 12.21 3.73 -9.40
N ARG A 164 13.18 4.07 -10.24
CA ARG A 164 13.36 3.57 -11.61
C ARG A 164 14.53 2.59 -11.66
N THR A 165 14.32 1.44 -12.30
CA THR A 165 15.39 0.52 -12.74
C THR A 165 15.29 0.30 -14.24
N ARG A 166 16.40 0.01 -14.90
CA ARG A 166 16.45 -0.29 -16.34
C ARG A 166 17.02 -1.67 -16.58
N TRP A 167 16.31 -2.47 -17.35
CA TRP A 167 16.59 -3.87 -17.59
C TRP A 167 16.83 -4.13 -19.07
N ASN A 168 17.70 -5.09 -19.37
CA ASN A 168 17.83 -5.68 -20.69
C ASN A 168 17.64 -7.20 -20.56
N ILE A 169 16.61 -7.72 -21.23
CA ILE A 169 16.32 -9.16 -21.30
C ILE A 169 16.27 -9.57 -22.77
N LYS A 170 17.17 -10.47 -23.19
CA LYS A 170 17.27 -10.96 -24.59
C LYS A 170 17.23 -9.82 -25.62
N ASN A 171 18.08 -8.82 -25.40
CA ASN A 171 18.23 -7.59 -26.21
C ASN A 171 16.99 -6.68 -26.27
N CYS A 172 16.03 -6.87 -25.37
CA CYS A 172 14.89 -5.97 -25.16
C CYS A 172 15.13 -5.11 -23.93
N ILE A 173 15.37 -3.80 -24.14
CA ILE A 173 15.64 -2.83 -23.08
C ILE A 173 14.34 -2.13 -22.65
N PHE A 174 14.11 -2.03 -21.35
CA PHE A 174 12.95 -1.32 -20.78
C PHE A 174 13.21 -0.81 -19.35
N ASP A 175 12.47 0.23 -18.95
CA ASP A 175 12.44 0.77 -17.59
C ASP A 175 11.27 0.18 -16.80
N LEU A 176 11.52 -0.22 -15.55
CA LEU A 176 10.51 -0.52 -14.55
C LEU A 176 10.52 0.58 -13.48
N VAL A 177 9.38 1.25 -13.29
CA VAL A 177 9.26 2.39 -12.37
C VAL A 177 8.22 2.11 -11.29
N ASN A 178 8.66 2.03 -10.03
CA ASN A 178 7.80 2.05 -8.85
C ASN A 178 7.43 3.50 -8.55
N ILE A 179 6.15 3.81 -8.32
CA ILE A 179 5.70 5.17 -8.02
C ILE A 179 4.67 5.18 -6.87
N HIS A 180 4.75 6.18 -6.01
CA HIS A 180 3.77 6.40 -4.96
C HIS A 180 3.38 7.88 -4.94
N LEU A 181 2.18 8.20 -5.45
CA LEU A 181 1.67 9.56 -5.59
C LEU A 181 0.88 10.02 -4.35
N PHE A 182 0.59 11.32 -4.26
CA PHE A 182 -0.09 11.95 -3.14
C PHE A 182 -1.54 11.46 -2.93
N HIS A 183 -1.88 11.23 -1.66
CA HIS A 183 -3.16 10.69 -1.21
C HIS A 183 -4.21 11.79 -0.92
N ASP A 184 -5.48 11.43 -0.82
CA ASP A 184 -6.55 12.38 -0.43
C ASP A 184 -6.66 12.49 1.10
N ALA A 185 -6.37 13.67 1.64
CA ALA A 185 -6.42 13.95 3.08
C ALA A 185 -7.86 13.96 3.63
N SER A 186 -8.81 14.47 2.84
CA SER A 186 -10.18 14.78 3.26
C SER A 186 -11.20 14.53 2.15
N ASN A 187 -12.13 13.59 2.33
CA ASN A 187 -13.18 13.32 1.32
C ASN A 187 -14.05 14.56 1.03
N ILE A 188 -14.28 15.41 2.05
CA ILE A 188 -15.03 16.67 1.91
C ILE A 188 -14.32 17.60 0.93
N ILE A 189 -12.99 17.74 1.01
CA ILE A 189 -12.21 18.56 0.07
C ILE A 189 -12.17 17.89 -1.31
N SER A 190 -12.05 16.56 -1.37
CA SER A 190 -12.04 15.80 -2.63
C SER A 190 -13.29 16.02 -3.48
N MET A 191 -14.45 16.25 -2.87
CA MET A 191 -15.73 16.44 -3.58
C MET A 191 -16.11 17.91 -3.85
N GLN A 192 -15.31 18.89 -3.44
CA GLN A 192 -15.60 20.32 -3.66
C GLN A 192 -15.43 20.77 -5.11
N THR A 193 -14.57 20.11 -5.89
CA THR A 193 -14.26 20.48 -7.29
C THR A 193 -13.93 19.23 -8.12
N SER A 194 -14.23 19.30 -9.41
CA SER A 194 -13.81 18.36 -10.44
C SER A 194 -12.89 19.07 -11.45
N PRO A 195 -11.62 18.65 -11.61
CA PRO A 195 -10.88 17.73 -10.74
C PRO A 195 -10.56 18.35 -9.37
N SER A 196 -10.42 17.49 -8.37
CA SER A 196 -10.14 17.89 -6.97
C SER A 196 -8.73 18.48 -6.79
N GLN A 197 -8.49 19.15 -5.66
CA GLN A 197 -7.15 19.65 -5.33
C GLN A 197 -6.12 18.52 -5.21
N TYR A 198 -6.47 17.38 -4.61
CA TYR A 198 -5.55 16.24 -4.50
C TYR A 198 -5.21 15.63 -5.87
N SER A 199 -6.17 15.59 -6.81
CA SER A 199 -5.89 15.17 -8.19
C SER A 199 -4.95 16.15 -8.91
N LYS A 200 -5.07 17.47 -8.67
CA LYS A 200 -4.10 18.46 -9.18
C LYS A 200 -2.70 18.24 -8.61
N ASN A 201 -2.58 17.94 -7.31
CA ASN A 201 -1.31 17.63 -6.65
C ASN A 201 -0.66 16.35 -7.24
N ARG A 202 -1.44 15.27 -7.42
CA ARG A 202 -0.98 14.06 -8.12
C ARG A 202 -0.54 14.34 -9.56
N LYS A 203 -1.30 15.14 -10.30
CA LYS A 203 -0.98 15.56 -11.66
C LYS A 203 0.35 16.29 -11.73
N ALA A 204 0.62 17.22 -10.80
CA ALA A 204 1.89 17.94 -10.75
C ALA A 204 3.06 16.96 -10.55
N ALA A 205 2.97 16.07 -9.56
CA ALA A 205 3.99 15.06 -9.30
C ALA A 205 4.21 14.10 -10.48
N PHE A 206 3.15 13.57 -11.08
CA PHE A 206 3.29 12.59 -12.15
C PHE A 206 3.78 13.22 -13.45
N ILE A 207 3.33 14.44 -13.81
CA ILE A 207 3.91 15.19 -14.94
C ILE A 207 5.39 15.49 -14.69
N HIS A 208 5.78 15.84 -13.46
CA HIS A 208 7.19 16.04 -13.11
C HIS A 208 8.02 14.76 -13.31
N THR A 209 7.53 13.59 -12.88
CA THR A 209 8.21 12.29 -13.14
C THR A 209 8.39 12.03 -14.63
N LEU A 210 7.31 12.17 -15.42
CA LEU A 210 7.36 11.88 -16.86
C LEU A 210 8.28 12.85 -17.60
N LYS A 211 8.22 14.15 -17.25
CA LYS A 211 9.15 15.16 -17.78
C LYS A 211 10.59 14.85 -17.43
N ARG A 212 10.89 14.47 -16.18
CA ARG A 212 12.23 14.06 -15.77
C ARG A 212 12.76 12.95 -16.67
N PHE A 213 11.94 11.93 -16.98
CA PHE A 213 12.37 10.85 -17.87
C PHE A 213 12.52 11.27 -19.35
N GLU A 214 11.76 12.26 -19.82
CA GLU A 214 11.91 12.82 -21.17
C GLU A 214 13.13 13.76 -21.28
N GLU A 215 13.41 14.53 -20.25
CA GLU A 215 14.42 15.59 -20.19
C GLU A 215 15.79 15.10 -19.63
N ASP A 216 15.86 13.90 -19.04
CA ASP A 216 17.13 13.33 -18.54
C ASP A 216 18.14 12.96 -19.64
N GLN A 217 19.37 12.70 -19.21
CA GLN A 217 20.53 12.36 -20.05
C GLN A 217 20.54 10.93 -20.62
N TYR A 218 19.58 10.07 -20.25
CA TYR A 218 19.59 8.65 -20.64
C TYR A 218 18.74 8.39 -21.87
N ASP A 219 19.07 7.32 -22.61
CA ASP A 219 18.29 6.86 -23.75
C ASP A 219 16.82 6.63 -23.36
N LYS A 220 15.90 6.99 -24.27
CA LYS A 220 14.46 6.87 -24.05
C LYS A 220 14.00 5.47 -24.46
N VAL A 221 13.86 4.60 -23.47
CA VAL A 221 13.47 3.20 -23.64
C VAL A 221 11.99 2.99 -23.28
N PRO A 222 11.36 1.88 -23.71
CA PRO A 222 10.06 1.43 -23.21
C PRO A 222 9.92 1.49 -21.68
N GLN A 223 8.94 2.23 -21.16
CA GLN A 223 8.66 2.37 -19.73
C GLN A 223 7.41 1.60 -19.28
N PHE A 224 7.53 0.83 -18.20
CA PHE A 224 6.42 0.29 -17.40
C PHE A 224 6.40 1.01 -16.05
N ILE A 225 5.34 1.77 -15.77
CA ILE A 225 5.19 2.59 -14.57
C ILE A 225 4.05 2.00 -13.74
N PHE A 226 4.37 1.43 -12.59
CA PHE A 226 3.40 0.74 -11.74
C PHE A 226 3.64 0.97 -10.27
N GLY A 227 2.54 1.18 -9.54
CA GLY A 227 2.60 1.70 -8.18
C GLY A 227 1.23 2.05 -7.60
N ASP A 228 1.24 2.64 -6.41
CA ASP A 228 0.09 3.34 -5.85
C ASP A 228 0.04 4.77 -6.42
N PHE A 229 -0.70 4.92 -7.52
CA PHE A 229 -0.98 6.22 -8.14
C PHE A 229 -1.93 7.07 -7.29
N ASN A 230 -2.55 6.51 -6.25
CA ASN A 230 -3.57 7.15 -5.45
C ASN A 230 -4.73 7.77 -6.27
N PHE A 231 -4.90 7.35 -7.54
CA PHE A 231 -5.94 7.86 -8.42
C PHE A 231 -7.32 7.56 -7.84
N ARG A 232 -8.16 8.59 -7.75
CA ARG A 232 -9.49 8.52 -7.15
C ARG A 232 -10.57 8.67 -8.20
N LEU A 233 -11.75 8.14 -7.87
CA LEU A 233 -12.96 8.52 -8.58
C LEU A 233 -13.19 10.03 -8.40
N ASP A 234 -13.66 10.69 -9.45
CA ASP A 234 -14.17 12.07 -9.40
C ASP A 234 -15.30 12.14 -8.36
N SER A 235 -14.91 12.53 -7.15
CA SER A 235 -15.77 12.48 -5.98
C SER A 235 -16.86 13.54 -6.04
N GLN A 236 -16.65 14.65 -6.76
CA GLN A 236 -17.71 15.62 -7.01
C GLN A 236 -18.78 15.02 -7.94
N ALA A 237 -18.36 14.51 -9.10
CA ALA A 237 -19.30 13.93 -10.07
C ALA A 237 -20.04 12.70 -9.51
N LEU A 238 -19.33 11.83 -8.80
CA LEU A 238 -19.92 10.65 -8.18
C LEU A 238 -20.90 11.00 -7.05
N VAL A 239 -20.53 11.91 -6.14
CA VAL A 239 -21.46 12.30 -5.06
C VAL A 239 -22.71 12.97 -5.64
N ASN A 240 -22.56 13.86 -6.63
CA ASN A 240 -23.70 14.46 -7.33
C ASN A 240 -24.63 13.41 -7.96
N GLU A 241 -24.10 12.32 -8.52
CA GLU A 241 -24.91 11.20 -9.04
C GLU A 241 -25.64 10.45 -7.92
N LEU A 242 -24.94 10.11 -6.84
CA LEU A 242 -25.51 9.37 -5.69
C LEU A 242 -26.58 10.16 -4.93
N THR A 243 -26.60 11.50 -5.04
CA THR A 243 -27.39 12.39 -4.19
C THR A 243 -28.50 13.17 -4.93
N LYS A 244 -28.75 12.87 -6.21
CA LYS A 244 -29.72 13.57 -7.10
C LYS A 244 -31.14 13.81 -6.55
N LYS A 245 -31.59 13.05 -5.56
CA LYS A 245 -32.93 13.13 -4.95
C LYS A 245 -32.86 13.14 -3.41
N THR A 246 -31.89 13.88 -2.88
CA THR A 246 -31.62 13.94 -1.44
C THR A 246 -31.41 15.38 -0.97
N THR A 247 -31.76 15.63 0.28
CA THR A 247 -31.40 16.86 0.98
C THR A 247 -30.09 16.68 1.74
N SER A 248 -29.24 17.71 1.73
CA SER A 248 -27.95 17.69 2.42
C SER A 248 -28.02 18.42 3.76
N ASN A 249 -27.66 17.75 4.85
CA ASN A 249 -27.49 18.34 6.17
C ASN A 249 -25.99 18.39 6.51
N GLN A 250 -25.47 19.58 6.82
CA GLN A 250 -24.06 19.78 7.17
C GLN A 250 -23.91 19.99 8.67
N THR A 251 -22.94 19.29 9.28
CA THR A 251 -22.44 19.61 10.62
C THR A 251 -21.12 20.37 10.49
N LYS A 252 -20.86 21.26 11.45
CA LYS A 252 -19.62 22.04 11.55
C LYS A 252 -18.83 21.61 12.79
N GLY A 253 -17.51 21.56 12.65
CA GLY A 253 -16.58 21.35 13.77
C GLY A 253 -16.38 22.62 14.60
N LYS A 254 -15.53 22.53 15.64
CA LYS A 254 -15.24 23.63 16.59
C LYS A 254 -14.80 24.95 15.91
N LYS A 255 -14.10 24.86 14.78
CA LYS A 255 -13.61 25.98 13.97
C LYS A 255 -14.57 26.43 12.85
N GLY A 256 -15.82 26.00 12.86
CA GLY A 256 -16.83 26.36 11.84
C GLY A 256 -16.67 25.66 10.47
N GLN A 257 -15.56 24.96 10.24
CA GLN A 257 -15.34 24.10 9.08
C GLN A 257 -16.32 22.93 9.04
N VAL A 258 -16.78 22.54 7.85
CA VAL A 258 -17.69 21.39 7.66
C VAL A 258 -16.95 20.10 8.04
N ASN A 259 -17.49 19.34 9.00
CA ASN A 259 -16.88 18.09 9.46
C ASN A 259 -17.59 16.84 8.93
N LYS A 260 -18.89 16.95 8.65
CA LYS A 260 -19.78 15.87 8.21
C LYS A 260 -20.89 16.44 7.31
N ILE A 261 -21.20 15.73 6.23
CA ILE A 261 -22.34 15.99 5.34
C ILE A 261 -23.15 14.70 5.24
N CYS A 262 -24.43 14.76 5.61
CA CYS A 262 -25.38 13.66 5.47
C CYS A 262 -26.37 13.98 4.35
N TYR A 263 -26.54 13.06 3.42
CA TYR A 263 -27.49 13.14 2.31
C TYR A 263 -28.66 12.18 2.54
N THR A 264 -29.87 12.71 2.61
CA THR A 264 -31.09 11.99 3.03
C THR A 264 -32.16 12.02 1.94
N GLU A 265 -32.71 10.86 1.58
CA GLU A 265 -33.83 10.72 0.63
C GLU A 265 -35.06 11.48 1.13
N GLU A 266 -35.62 12.37 0.30
CA GLU A 266 -36.74 13.26 0.65
C GLU A 266 -38.04 12.51 1.01
N VAL A 267 -38.22 11.30 0.47
CA VAL A 267 -39.50 10.56 0.54
C VAL A 267 -39.61 9.71 1.81
N ASN A 268 -38.51 9.13 2.27
CA ASN A 268 -38.49 8.13 3.35
C ASN A 268 -37.51 8.47 4.50
N ASN A 269 -36.82 9.61 4.41
CA ASN A 269 -35.79 10.04 5.35
C ASN A 269 -34.61 9.05 5.55
N LYS A 270 -34.34 8.17 4.58
CA LYS A 270 -33.19 7.25 4.61
C LYS A 270 -31.91 7.98 4.23
N VAL A 271 -30.86 7.83 5.04
CA VAL A 271 -29.53 8.37 4.69
C VAL A 271 -28.92 7.52 3.58
N VAL A 272 -28.56 8.16 2.47
CA VAL A 272 -27.95 7.54 1.29
C VAL A 272 -26.43 7.59 1.36
N LEU A 273 -25.89 8.72 1.81
CA LEU A 273 -24.46 8.98 1.84
C LEU A 273 -24.10 9.84 3.06
N THR A 274 -23.07 9.45 3.79
CA THR A 274 -22.38 10.26 4.78
C THR A 274 -20.95 10.53 4.31
N VAL A 275 -20.56 11.80 4.21
CA VAL A 275 -19.18 12.21 3.90
C VAL A 275 -18.59 12.97 5.08
N GLU A 276 -17.43 12.52 5.53
CA GLU A 276 -16.62 13.11 6.60
C GLU A 276 -15.18 13.26 6.11
N THR A 277 -14.34 14.02 6.83
CA THR A 277 -12.91 14.18 6.49
C THR A 277 -12.23 12.82 6.25
N LYS A 278 -12.39 11.86 7.17
CA LYS A 278 -11.84 10.50 7.06
C LYS A 278 -12.93 9.42 6.90
N GLY A 279 -14.11 9.79 6.40
CA GLY A 279 -15.24 8.87 6.22
C GLY A 279 -16.00 9.07 4.90
N PHE A 280 -16.42 7.98 4.27
CA PHE A 280 -17.26 7.96 3.07
C PHE A 280 -18.14 6.70 3.14
N ASP A 281 -19.39 6.87 3.56
CA ASP A 281 -20.30 5.75 3.85
C ASP A 281 -21.57 5.84 3.02
N CYS A 282 -21.82 4.83 2.18
CA CYS A 282 -23.07 4.69 1.41
C CYS A 282 -24.08 3.74 2.09
N HIS A 283 -23.89 3.53 3.39
CA HIS A 283 -24.67 2.67 4.27
C HIS A 283 -24.79 1.25 3.69
N GLU A 284 -25.98 0.67 3.72
CA GLU A 284 -26.26 -0.68 3.20
C GLU A 284 -25.85 -0.89 1.72
N LYS A 285 -25.80 0.19 0.92
CA LYS A 285 -25.50 0.12 -0.52
C LYS A 285 -24.01 0.17 -0.83
N HIS A 286 -23.12 0.36 0.15
CA HIS A 286 -21.69 0.61 -0.08
C HIS A 286 -21.00 -0.51 -0.88
N SER A 287 -21.07 -1.75 -0.42
CA SER A 287 -20.49 -2.90 -1.16
C SER A 287 -21.22 -3.17 -2.49
N GLU A 288 -22.51 -2.87 -2.60
CA GLU A 288 -23.25 -3.01 -3.86
C GLU A 288 -22.74 -2.05 -4.94
N ILE A 289 -22.55 -0.77 -4.59
CA ILE A 289 -22.06 0.29 -5.47
C ILE A 289 -20.63 -0.01 -5.93
N PHE A 290 -19.72 -0.25 -4.98
CA PHE A 290 -18.29 -0.29 -5.27
C PHE A 290 -17.78 -1.67 -5.72
N LEU A 291 -18.39 -2.77 -5.27
CA LEU A 291 -17.99 -4.12 -5.70
C LEU A 291 -18.82 -4.56 -6.93
N LYS A 292 -20.14 -4.70 -6.75
CA LYS A 292 -21.04 -5.31 -7.75
C LYS A 292 -21.29 -4.41 -8.97
N LYS A 293 -21.35 -3.08 -8.76
CA LYS A 293 -21.61 -2.09 -9.81
C LYS A 293 -20.35 -1.32 -10.27
N SER A 294 -19.16 -1.78 -9.87
CA SER A 294 -17.84 -1.22 -10.21
C SER A 294 -17.69 -0.78 -11.67
N LYS A 295 -18.11 -1.61 -12.64
CA LYS A 295 -18.04 -1.27 -14.09
C LYS A 295 -18.72 0.07 -14.43
N HIS A 296 -19.82 0.44 -13.76
CA HIS A 296 -20.51 1.72 -13.98
C HIS A 296 -19.79 2.93 -13.36
N LEU A 297 -18.80 2.71 -12.49
CA LEU A 297 -18.00 3.76 -11.88
C LEU A 297 -16.79 4.18 -12.73
N ARG A 298 -16.42 3.41 -13.77
CA ARG A 298 -15.27 3.74 -14.65
C ARG A 298 -15.39 5.10 -15.35
N LYS A 299 -16.60 5.62 -15.55
CA LYS A 299 -16.84 6.99 -16.07
C LYS A 299 -16.44 8.12 -15.09
N TYR A 300 -16.07 7.79 -13.86
CA TYR A 300 -15.53 8.71 -12.85
C TYR A 300 -14.03 8.48 -12.60
N ASP A 301 -13.42 7.43 -13.15
CA ASP A 301 -11.98 7.13 -13.10
C ASP A 301 -11.23 7.96 -14.16
N ASN A 302 -11.21 9.28 -13.94
CA ASN A 302 -10.87 10.25 -14.97
C ASN A 302 -9.39 10.69 -14.99
N GLU A 303 -8.62 10.42 -13.93
CA GLU A 303 -7.23 10.92 -13.82
C GLU A 303 -6.32 10.39 -14.94
N MET A 304 -6.49 9.14 -15.37
CA MET A 304 -5.72 8.54 -16.47
C MET A 304 -6.01 9.18 -17.85
N ILE A 305 -7.15 9.87 -18.03
CA ILE A 305 -7.52 10.45 -19.34
C ILE A 305 -6.49 11.46 -19.83
N LEU A 306 -5.86 12.19 -18.90
CA LEU A 306 -4.87 13.24 -19.17
C LEU A 306 -3.53 12.74 -19.73
N TYR A 307 -3.31 11.43 -19.75
CA TYR A 307 -2.03 10.82 -20.17
C TYR A 307 -2.17 9.85 -21.35
N LYS A 308 -3.37 9.71 -21.95
CA LYS A 308 -3.66 8.75 -23.04
C LYS A 308 -2.84 8.96 -24.31
N ASP A 309 -2.33 10.18 -24.50
CA ASP A 309 -1.43 10.58 -25.57
C ASP A 309 -0.02 9.98 -25.41
N ARG A 310 0.47 9.87 -24.16
CA ARG A 310 1.84 9.39 -23.83
C ARG A 310 1.87 7.95 -23.31
N LEU A 311 0.80 7.55 -22.63
CA LEU A 311 0.69 6.30 -21.88
C LEU A 311 -0.57 5.52 -22.27
N TYR A 312 -0.50 4.22 -22.04
CA TYR A 312 -1.53 3.22 -22.25
C TYR A 312 -1.77 2.43 -20.96
N GLU A 313 -3.01 2.00 -20.76
CA GLU A 313 -3.41 1.10 -19.67
C GLU A 313 -4.28 -0.02 -20.28
N TYR A 314 -4.11 -1.25 -19.79
CA TYR A 314 -4.99 -2.36 -20.19
C TYR A 314 -6.38 -2.21 -19.55
N GLU A 315 -7.40 -2.85 -20.13
CA GLU A 315 -8.76 -2.75 -19.60
C GLU A 315 -8.89 -3.36 -18.20
N ILE A 316 -9.10 -2.50 -17.20
CA ILE A 316 -9.40 -2.90 -15.82
C ILE A 316 -10.75 -3.61 -15.77
N ASN A 317 -10.70 -4.90 -15.50
CA ASN A 317 -11.85 -5.80 -15.33
C ASN A 317 -12.03 -6.29 -13.87
N PHE A 318 -11.34 -5.64 -12.93
CA PHE A 318 -11.41 -5.87 -11.48
C PHE A 318 -12.04 -4.66 -10.76
N PRO A 319 -12.66 -4.85 -9.58
CA PRO A 319 -13.25 -3.75 -8.80
C PRO A 319 -12.15 -2.83 -8.20
N PRO A 320 -12.50 -1.67 -7.61
CA PRO A 320 -11.54 -0.78 -6.93
C PRO A 320 -10.54 -1.52 -6.04
N SER A 321 -9.27 -1.11 -6.04
CA SER A 321 -8.20 -1.79 -5.30
C SER A 321 -8.12 -1.41 -3.83
N TYR A 322 -8.77 -0.29 -3.44
CA TYR A 322 -8.69 0.34 -2.12
C TYR A 322 -10.00 1.08 -1.77
N PRO A 323 -10.40 1.23 -0.48
CA PRO A 323 -9.83 0.61 0.72
C PRO A 323 -10.60 -0.65 1.15
N PHE A 324 -10.00 -1.83 1.10
CA PHE A 324 -10.60 -3.06 1.62
C PHE A 324 -10.56 -3.13 3.16
N SER A 325 -11.36 -4.02 3.73
CA SER A 325 -11.28 -4.38 5.15
C SER A 325 -9.91 -4.94 5.52
N GLU A 326 -9.39 -4.53 6.67
CA GLU A 326 -8.14 -5.05 7.26
C GLU A 326 -8.42 -6.19 8.26
N ASP A 327 -9.68 -6.60 8.43
CA ASP A 327 -10.05 -7.80 9.17
C ASP A 327 -9.62 -9.05 8.37
N VAL A 328 -8.77 -9.88 8.96
CA VAL A 328 -8.24 -11.09 8.31
C VAL A 328 -9.31 -12.14 7.97
N SER A 329 -10.52 -12.01 8.53
CA SER A 329 -11.69 -12.84 8.21
C SER A 329 -12.57 -12.26 7.09
N ASP A 330 -12.38 -10.99 6.69
CA ASP A 330 -13.16 -10.31 5.64
C ASP A 330 -12.27 -9.86 4.48
N GLY A 331 -12.23 -10.68 3.42
CA GLY A 331 -11.53 -10.35 2.18
C GLY A 331 -12.32 -9.55 1.15
N LEU A 332 -13.57 -9.15 1.44
CA LEU A 332 -14.55 -8.73 0.43
C LEU A 332 -15.15 -7.33 0.64
N SER A 333 -15.28 -6.86 1.89
CA SER A 333 -15.86 -5.54 2.18
C SER A 333 -14.87 -4.41 1.95
N TYR A 334 -15.41 -3.23 1.59
CA TYR A 334 -14.65 -1.97 1.66
C TYR A 334 -14.80 -1.31 3.03
N MET A 335 -13.70 -0.74 3.53
CA MET A 335 -13.73 0.21 4.63
C MET A 335 -14.42 1.51 4.19
N LYS A 336 -15.17 2.11 5.12
CA LYS A 336 -15.89 3.37 4.91
C LYS A 336 -15.01 4.61 5.13
N THR A 337 -13.68 4.51 4.96
CA THR A 337 -12.71 5.57 5.30
C THR A 337 -12.43 6.53 4.14
N ARG A 338 -12.55 6.05 2.90
CA ARG A 338 -12.44 6.82 1.65
C ARG A 338 -13.43 6.27 0.62
N CYS A 339 -13.72 7.07 -0.41
CA CYS A 339 -14.44 6.58 -1.58
C CYS A 339 -13.61 5.50 -2.30
N PRO A 340 -14.10 4.25 -2.44
CA PRO A 340 -13.33 3.18 -3.05
C PRO A 340 -12.91 3.51 -4.49
N SER A 341 -11.63 3.34 -4.79
CA SER A 341 -10.99 3.79 -6.03
C SER A 341 -9.92 2.80 -6.54
N TRP A 342 -9.60 2.87 -7.83
CA TRP A 342 -8.47 2.15 -8.43
C TRP A 342 -7.18 2.95 -8.23
N CYS A 343 -6.58 2.80 -7.05
CA CYS A 343 -5.35 3.49 -6.68
C CYS A 343 -4.10 2.82 -7.29
N ASP A 344 -4.11 1.49 -7.34
CA ASP A 344 -2.98 0.65 -7.74
C ASP A 344 -3.07 0.34 -9.25
N ARG A 345 -2.10 0.81 -10.04
CA ARG A 345 -2.19 0.82 -11.52
C ARG A 345 -0.90 0.32 -12.19
N LEU A 346 -1.04 -0.13 -13.43
CA LEU A 346 0.07 -0.49 -14.32
C LEU A 346 -0.08 0.25 -15.64
N LEU A 347 0.67 1.34 -15.79
CA LEU A 347 0.70 2.19 -16.97
C LEU A 347 1.94 1.87 -17.82
N LEU A 348 1.77 1.95 -19.14
CA LEU A 348 2.80 1.62 -20.11
C LEU A 348 3.01 2.82 -21.04
N SER A 349 4.24 3.19 -21.33
CA SER A 349 4.52 3.97 -22.54
C SER A 349 4.00 3.23 -23.79
N HIS A 350 3.64 3.95 -24.85
CA HIS A 350 3.22 3.30 -26.10
C HIS A 350 4.32 2.39 -26.70
N SER A 351 5.60 2.70 -26.47
CA SER A 351 6.72 1.83 -26.80
C SER A 351 6.80 0.56 -25.93
N ALA A 352 6.46 0.63 -24.64
CA ALA A 352 6.29 -0.56 -23.78
C ALA A 352 5.14 -1.46 -24.21
N LYS A 353 4.01 -0.90 -24.65
CA LYS A 353 2.96 -1.69 -25.30
C LYS A 353 3.47 -2.42 -26.55
N ASN A 354 4.29 -1.75 -27.36
CA ASN A 354 4.79 -2.31 -28.62
C ASN A 354 5.76 -3.50 -28.44
N ILE A 355 6.45 -3.62 -27.31
CA ILE A 355 7.32 -4.77 -26.98
C ILE A 355 6.59 -5.95 -26.30
N ILE A 356 5.28 -5.86 -26.09
CA ILE A 356 4.47 -6.98 -25.59
C ILE A 356 4.01 -7.87 -26.76
N VAL A 357 4.10 -9.19 -26.59
CA VAL A 357 3.48 -10.17 -27.51
C VAL A 357 1.96 -10.13 -27.30
N GLN A 358 1.24 -9.90 -28.40
CA GLN A 358 -0.21 -9.91 -28.43
C GLN A 358 -0.65 -10.60 -29.72
N ASN A 359 -1.29 -11.76 -29.59
CA ASN A 359 -1.89 -12.53 -30.68
C ASN A 359 -3.09 -13.34 -30.12
N GLU A 360 -3.72 -14.18 -30.94
CA GLU A 360 -4.93 -14.92 -30.55
C GLU A 360 -4.71 -15.93 -29.41
N THR A 361 -3.48 -16.41 -29.20
CA THR A 361 -3.15 -17.44 -28.21
C THR A 361 -2.46 -16.90 -26.95
N VAL A 362 -1.85 -15.71 -27.05
CA VAL A 362 -1.10 -15.05 -25.98
C VAL A 362 -1.66 -13.65 -25.75
N VAL A 363 -2.49 -13.54 -24.70
CA VAL A 363 -3.15 -12.30 -24.29
C VAL A 363 -2.59 -11.83 -22.94
N PRO A 364 -2.14 -10.57 -22.82
CA PRO A 364 -1.73 -9.98 -21.55
C PRO A 364 -2.87 -9.97 -20.52
N LYS A 365 -2.57 -10.35 -19.28
CA LYS A 365 -3.56 -10.50 -18.21
C LYS A 365 -3.35 -9.44 -17.14
N TYR A 366 -4.30 -8.53 -17.01
CA TYR A 366 -4.33 -7.45 -16.03
C TYR A 366 -5.43 -7.73 -14.98
N ASP A 367 -5.06 -7.93 -13.71
CA ASP A 367 -6.01 -8.36 -12.66
C ASP A 367 -5.47 -8.10 -11.23
N THR A 368 -6.27 -8.42 -10.20
CA THR A 368 -5.87 -8.37 -8.78
C THR A 368 -5.50 -9.74 -8.20
N ILE A 369 -4.60 -9.75 -7.20
CA ILE A 369 -4.24 -10.92 -6.38
C ILE A 369 -5.18 -11.00 -5.17
N GLY A 370 -5.50 -12.21 -4.72
CA GLY A 370 -6.23 -12.43 -3.46
C GLY A 370 -7.65 -11.84 -3.46
N LYS A 371 -8.40 -12.05 -4.54
CA LYS A 371 -9.75 -11.46 -4.76
C LYS A 371 -10.67 -11.63 -3.56
N ASP A 372 -10.72 -12.83 -2.98
CA ASP A 372 -11.58 -13.18 -1.86
C ASP A 372 -10.83 -13.26 -0.50
N SER A 373 -9.58 -12.79 -0.45
CA SER A 373 -8.73 -12.81 0.75
C SER A 373 -8.44 -11.39 1.27
N CYS A 374 -8.26 -11.26 2.58
CA CYS A 374 -7.75 -10.03 3.17
C CYS A 374 -6.26 -9.87 2.83
N MET A 375 -5.95 -8.86 2.01
CA MET A 375 -4.58 -8.57 1.53
C MET A 375 -4.01 -7.30 2.17
N GLY A 376 -4.72 -6.73 3.16
CA GLY A 376 -4.58 -5.34 3.59
C GLY A 376 -5.66 -4.44 3.00
N ASP A 377 -5.58 -3.14 3.28
CA ASP A 377 -6.52 -2.16 2.72
C ASP A 377 -6.33 -1.92 1.21
N HIS A 378 -5.20 -2.33 0.64
CA HIS A 378 -4.99 -2.47 -0.80
C HIS A 378 -4.96 -3.95 -1.22
N LYS A 379 -5.59 -4.29 -2.36
CA LYS A 379 -5.34 -5.56 -3.05
C LYS A 379 -4.24 -5.38 -4.11
N PRO A 380 -3.17 -6.21 -4.11
CA PRO A 380 -2.13 -6.14 -5.14
C PRO A 380 -2.69 -6.29 -6.54
N VAL A 381 -2.16 -5.50 -7.48
CA VAL A 381 -2.56 -5.50 -8.89
C VAL A 381 -1.39 -5.96 -9.75
N PHE A 382 -1.63 -6.80 -10.74
CA PHE A 382 -0.57 -7.35 -11.60
C PHE A 382 -0.89 -7.28 -13.09
N LEU A 383 0.16 -7.16 -13.90
CA LEU A 383 0.14 -7.41 -15.34
C LEU A 383 1.08 -8.59 -15.66
N PHE A 384 0.51 -9.67 -16.20
CA PHE A 384 1.26 -10.79 -16.76
C PHE A 384 1.29 -10.72 -18.28
N PHE A 385 2.46 -10.88 -18.90
CA PHE A 385 2.62 -10.86 -20.35
C PHE A 385 3.87 -11.60 -20.83
N HIS A 386 3.98 -11.75 -22.15
CA HIS A 386 5.17 -12.29 -22.82
C HIS A 386 5.88 -11.15 -23.56
N LEU A 387 7.20 -11.03 -23.36
CA LEU A 387 8.03 -10.01 -23.96
C LEU A 387 8.47 -10.41 -25.37
N LYS A 388 8.33 -9.52 -26.35
CA LYS A 388 8.88 -9.73 -27.69
C LYS A 388 10.41 -9.76 -27.62
N LYS A 389 11.02 -10.68 -28.37
CA LYS A 389 12.45 -10.59 -28.69
C LYS A 389 12.69 -9.35 -29.55
N SER A 390 13.83 -8.69 -29.37
CA SER A 390 14.26 -7.64 -30.30
C SER A 390 14.48 -8.24 -31.70
N GLN A 391 14.12 -7.48 -32.74
CA GLN A 391 14.42 -7.81 -34.14
C GLN A 391 15.75 -7.19 -34.63
N GLY A 392 16.52 -6.57 -33.74
CA GLY A 392 17.78 -5.93 -34.10
C GLY A 392 18.84 -6.95 -34.49
N ASN A 393 19.33 -6.87 -35.74
CA ASN A 393 20.63 -7.41 -36.14
C ASN A 393 21.74 -6.59 -35.48
N LEU A 394 21.92 -6.76 -34.17
CA LEU A 394 23.24 -6.59 -33.58
C LEU A 394 23.91 -7.95 -33.73
N GLU A 395 25.08 -7.99 -34.37
CA GLU A 395 25.91 -9.19 -34.41
C GLU A 395 26.10 -9.71 -32.98
N ASP A 396 26.18 -11.03 -32.82
CA ASP A 396 26.57 -11.65 -31.56
C ASP A 396 27.99 -11.19 -31.22
N SER A 397 28.09 -10.04 -30.54
CA SER A 397 29.31 -9.60 -29.90
C SER A 397 29.62 -10.68 -28.89
N VAL A 398 30.59 -11.54 -29.23
CA VAL A 398 30.86 -12.79 -28.52
C VAL A 398 31.25 -12.45 -27.08
N VAL A 399 30.24 -12.40 -26.21
CA VAL A 399 30.42 -12.51 -24.78
C VAL A 399 30.99 -13.90 -24.60
N SER A 400 32.31 -13.97 -24.39
CA SER A 400 33.00 -15.24 -24.26
C SER A 400 32.23 -16.08 -23.24
N SER A 401 31.87 -17.30 -23.61
CA SER A 401 31.13 -18.23 -22.75
C SER A 401 32.02 -18.68 -21.60
N GLN A 402 32.27 -17.77 -20.65
CA GLN A 402 32.72 -18.12 -19.33
C GLN A 402 31.62 -18.99 -18.74
N SER A 403 32.00 -20.21 -18.37
CA SER A 403 31.15 -21.13 -17.61
C SER A 403 30.43 -20.39 -16.49
N PRO A 404 29.15 -20.70 -16.18
CA PRO A 404 28.41 -20.03 -15.13
C PRO A 404 29.24 -19.93 -13.85
N LEU A 405 29.51 -18.70 -13.41
CA LEU A 405 30.27 -18.44 -12.20
C LEU A 405 29.57 -19.12 -11.00
N PRO A 406 30.30 -19.62 -9.99
CA PRO A 406 29.73 -20.36 -8.86
C PRO A 406 28.78 -19.55 -7.95
N LEU A 407 28.46 -18.30 -8.32
CA LEU A 407 27.61 -17.35 -7.61
C LEU A 407 26.10 -17.52 -7.89
N ALA A 408 25.68 -18.48 -8.73
CA ALA A 408 24.26 -18.73 -9.03
C ALA A 408 23.39 -19.11 -7.80
N LYS A 409 23.98 -19.28 -6.60
CA LYS A 409 23.24 -19.48 -5.34
C LYS A 409 23.70 -18.58 -4.19
N SER A 410 24.62 -17.64 -4.43
CA SER A 410 25.06 -16.71 -3.38
C SER A 410 23.97 -15.72 -3.03
N LEU A 411 23.79 -15.45 -1.74
CA LEU A 411 23.05 -14.29 -1.24
C LEU A 411 24.04 -13.23 -0.78
N SER A 412 23.68 -11.96 -0.94
CA SER A 412 24.38 -10.84 -0.32
C SER A 412 23.40 -9.83 0.27
N ILE A 413 23.80 -9.15 1.34
CA ILE A 413 23.04 -8.08 1.99
C ILE A 413 23.97 -6.88 2.16
N ASN A 414 23.66 -5.76 1.51
CA ASN A 414 24.52 -4.56 1.44
C ASN A 414 25.99 -4.91 1.14
N GLY A 415 26.22 -5.72 0.09
CA GLY A 415 27.55 -6.19 -0.33
C GLY A 415 28.19 -7.28 0.52
N ASN A 416 27.63 -7.65 1.68
CA ASN A 416 28.15 -8.72 2.53
C ASN A 416 27.63 -10.07 2.03
N ILE A 417 28.53 -11.01 1.70
CA ILE A 417 28.15 -12.37 1.26
C ILE A 417 27.59 -13.15 2.46
N ILE A 418 26.47 -13.83 2.22
CA ILE A 418 25.70 -14.63 3.18
C ILE A 418 25.67 -16.08 2.71
N ASP A 419 25.94 -17.02 3.64
CA ASP A 419 25.65 -18.43 3.40
C ASP A 419 24.12 -18.65 3.44
N PRO A 420 23.49 -19.27 2.43
CA PRO A 420 22.06 -19.55 2.43
C PRO A 420 21.57 -20.36 3.65
N ILE A 421 22.43 -21.15 4.30
CA ILE A 421 22.08 -21.92 5.51
C ILE A 421 21.79 -20.98 6.69
N ASP A 422 22.48 -19.85 6.79
CA ASP A 422 22.36 -18.89 7.90
C ASP A 422 21.13 -17.96 7.78
N LEU A 423 20.36 -18.05 6.69
CA LEU A 423 19.28 -17.10 6.39
C LEU A 423 18.22 -17.02 7.49
N GLU A 424 17.96 -18.12 8.21
CA GLU A 424 17.02 -18.15 9.35
C GLU A 424 17.55 -17.43 10.61
N ASP A 425 18.86 -17.37 10.82
CA ASP A 425 19.48 -16.68 11.98
C ASP A 425 19.86 -15.21 11.69
N ILE A 426 19.83 -14.82 10.42
CA ILE A 426 20.17 -13.47 9.95
C ILE A 426 19.01 -12.47 10.10
N ASN A 427 19.37 -11.21 10.38
CA ASN A 427 18.50 -10.05 10.25
C ASN A 427 19.10 -9.10 9.18
N ILE A 428 18.31 -8.74 8.15
CA ILE A 428 18.81 -7.85 7.07
C ILE A 428 19.24 -6.48 7.62
N HIS A 429 18.60 -5.99 8.68
CA HIS A 429 18.89 -4.68 9.27
C HIS A 429 20.25 -4.66 10.02
N ASP A 430 20.86 -5.82 10.32
CA ASP A 430 22.21 -5.91 10.89
C ASP A 430 23.30 -5.40 9.92
N PHE A 431 22.96 -5.28 8.64
CA PHE A 431 23.82 -4.79 7.56
C PHE A 431 23.38 -3.41 7.04
N ALA A 432 22.23 -2.89 7.49
CA ALA A 432 21.65 -1.63 7.04
C ALA A 432 22.41 -0.42 7.60
N GLN A 433 22.53 0.63 6.78
CA GLN A 433 23.04 1.94 7.19
C GLN A 433 21.89 2.94 7.22
N PHE A 434 21.94 3.88 8.18
CA PHE A 434 20.94 4.92 8.38
C PHE A 434 21.66 6.26 8.55
N GLU A 435 21.16 7.33 7.92
CA GLU A 435 21.78 8.66 7.92
C GLU A 435 21.95 9.23 9.35
N SER A 436 20.99 8.92 10.24
CA SER A 436 21.07 9.26 11.66
C SER A 436 20.57 8.12 12.54
N GLU A 437 21.48 7.22 12.96
CA GLU A 437 21.17 6.17 13.94
C GLU A 437 20.49 6.71 15.20
N HIS A 438 20.76 7.96 15.60
CA HIS A 438 20.13 8.59 16.76
C HIS A 438 18.61 8.69 16.60
N GLY A 439 18.10 8.91 15.39
CA GLY A 439 16.67 9.01 15.08
C GLY A 439 15.89 7.68 15.11
N LEU A 440 16.56 6.53 15.14
CA LEU A 440 15.87 5.22 15.19
C LEU A 440 15.16 5.00 16.53
N SER A 441 14.00 4.33 16.53
CA SER A 441 13.27 3.97 17.76
C SER A 441 14.10 3.02 18.64
N SER A 442 13.83 2.98 19.96
CA SER A 442 14.53 2.10 20.90
C SER A 442 14.39 0.63 20.52
N ASP A 443 13.20 0.28 20.05
CA ASP A 443 12.80 -1.11 19.81
C ASP A 443 13.38 -1.59 18.47
N PHE A 444 13.40 -0.72 17.44
CA PHE A 444 14.11 -1.00 16.20
C PHE A 444 15.63 -1.11 16.42
N LYS A 445 16.23 -0.20 17.20
CA LYS A 445 17.64 -0.31 17.64
C LYS A 445 17.94 -1.63 18.34
N ALA A 446 17.04 -2.09 19.22
CA ALA A 446 17.20 -3.36 19.93
C ALA A 446 17.04 -4.59 19.02
N SER A 447 16.36 -4.46 17.86
CA SER A 447 16.29 -5.51 16.85
C SER A 447 17.58 -5.69 16.04
N ILE A 448 18.41 -4.64 15.96
CA ILE A 448 19.66 -4.60 15.17
C ILE A 448 20.85 -5.09 16.01
N ARG A 449 21.49 -6.18 15.59
CA ARG A 449 22.71 -6.72 16.20
C ARG A 449 23.95 -6.07 15.59
N LYS A 450 24.36 -4.91 16.11
CA LYS A 450 25.61 -4.27 15.69
C LYS A 450 26.80 -5.24 15.82
N ARG A 451 27.45 -5.59 14.70
CA ARG A 451 28.73 -6.32 14.71
C ARG A 451 29.81 -5.42 15.32
N GLY A 452 30.09 -5.63 16.60
CA GLY A 452 31.06 -4.84 17.39
C GLY A 452 31.51 -5.51 18.69
N SER A 453 30.68 -6.38 19.28
CA SER A 453 31.15 -7.40 20.23
C SER A 453 31.61 -8.62 19.44
N GLY A 454 32.92 -8.91 19.47
CA GLY A 454 33.55 -9.91 18.60
C GLY A 454 32.90 -11.29 18.66
N ILE A 455 32.55 -11.83 17.50
CA ILE A 455 32.19 -13.24 17.33
C ILE A 455 33.48 -13.98 16.95
N GLU A 456 34.17 -14.53 17.94
CA GLU A 456 34.95 -15.74 17.67
C GLU A 456 33.97 -16.86 17.32
N LEU A 457 34.15 -17.49 16.17
CA LEU A 457 33.36 -18.65 15.73
C LEU A 457 33.77 -19.91 16.51
N THR A 458 33.55 -19.92 17.83
CA THR A 458 33.66 -21.14 18.64
C THR A 458 32.45 -22.02 18.39
N ARG A 459 32.65 -23.15 17.69
CA ARG A 459 31.63 -24.19 17.49
C ARG A 459 31.07 -24.64 18.86
N PRO A 460 29.75 -24.73 19.05
CA PRO A 460 29.17 -25.12 20.33
C PRO A 460 29.38 -26.62 20.58
N ASN A 461 30.22 -26.94 21.56
CA ASN A 461 30.26 -28.26 22.18
C ASN A 461 29.23 -28.30 23.33
N GLY A 462 28.20 -29.15 23.19
CA GLY A 462 27.37 -29.62 24.30
C GLY A 462 26.11 -28.80 24.61
N ASP A 463 24.96 -29.47 24.49
CA ASP A 463 23.67 -28.99 24.97
C ASP A 463 23.70 -28.60 26.46
N ARG A 464 23.29 -27.38 26.78
CA ARG A 464 22.69 -27.04 28.08
C ARG A 464 21.31 -26.43 27.86
N LYS A 465 20.28 -27.27 27.99
CA LYS A 465 18.89 -26.80 28.12
C LYS A 465 18.78 -25.88 29.33
N MET A 466 18.20 -24.69 29.13
CA MET A 466 17.86 -23.78 30.23
C MET A 466 17.01 -24.50 31.28
N SER A 467 17.28 -24.24 32.56
CA SER A 467 16.45 -24.78 33.62
C SER A 467 15.06 -24.12 33.62
N PHE A 468 14.04 -24.87 34.05
CA PHE A 468 12.68 -24.35 34.21
C PHE A 468 12.63 -23.11 35.13
N VAL A 469 13.56 -23.00 36.08
CA VAL A 469 13.70 -21.86 37.00
C VAL A 469 14.19 -20.59 36.28
N GLU A 470 15.07 -20.72 35.29
CA GLU A 470 15.55 -19.60 34.48
C GLU A 470 14.47 -19.13 33.49
N ALA A 471 13.76 -20.06 32.86
CA ALA A 471 12.59 -19.74 32.03
C ALA A 471 11.51 -19.00 32.84
N ALA A 472 11.19 -19.48 34.06
CA ALA A 472 10.22 -18.83 34.94
C ALA A 472 10.64 -17.40 35.35
N LYS A 473 11.94 -17.18 35.64
CA LYS A 473 12.48 -15.84 35.92
C LYS A 473 12.39 -14.90 34.72
N HIS A 474 12.61 -15.42 33.50
CA HIS A 474 12.46 -14.63 32.27
C HIS A 474 11.01 -14.19 32.05
N VAL A 475 10.05 -15.12 32.19
CA VAL A 475 8.60 -14.83 32.07
C VAL A 475 8.13 -13.83 33.13
N GLN A 476 8.63 -13.89 34.37
CA GLN A 476 8.32 -12.88 35.40
C GLN A 476 8.84 -11.48 35.04
N LYS A 477 9.99 -11.37 34.37
CA LYS A 477 10.53 -10.09 33.88
C LYS A 477 9.62 -9.48 32.81
N VAL A 478 9.17 -10.27 31.83
CA VAL A 478 8.26 -9.82 30.76
C VAL A 478 6.88 -9.42 31.31
N ARG A 479 6.38 -10.10 32.35
CA ARG A 479 5.09 -9.78 32.99
C ARG A 479 5.04 -8.38 33.63
N SER A 480 6.18 -7.83 34.03
CA SER A 480 6.25 -6.45 34.56
C SER A 480 6.18 -5.37 33.45
N VAL A 481 6.59 -5.71 32.23
CA VAL A 481 6.49 -4.85 31.04
C VAL A 481 5.03 -4.79 30.56
N LEU A 482 4.36 -5.94 30.50
CA LEU A 482 2.95 -6.06 30.10
C LEU A 482 1.96 -5.30 31.00
N LEU A 483 2.36 -4.95 32.24
CA LEU A 483 1.53 -4.17 33.17
C LEU A 483 1.61 -2.65 32.99
N ARG A 484 2.39 -2.15 32.03
CA ARG A 484 2.50 -0.70 31.72
C ARG A 484 1.89 -0.29 30.38
N TRP A 485 1.23 -1.19 29.66
CA TRP A 485 0.54 -0.85 28.42
C TRP A 485 -0.69 0.03 28.71
N PRO A 486 -0.81 1.25 28.16
CA PRO A 486 -2.03 2.03 28.30
C PRO A 486 -3.16 1.38 27.51
N ASN A 487 -4.33 1.17 28.14
CA ASN A 487 -5.56 0.80 27.44
C ASN A 487 -6.01 1.93 26.49
N ARG A 488 -5.45 1.98 25.28
CA ARG A 488 -6.00 2.78 24.18
C ARG A 488 -7.19 2.04 23.56
N PRO A 489 -8.34 2.71 23.32
CA PRO A 489 -9.48 2.07 22.68
C PRO A 489 -9.15 1.67 21.23
N ARG A 490 -9.54 0.46 20.83
CA ARG A 490 -9.37 -0.12 19.47
C ARG A 490 -10.17 0.59 18.36
N SER A 491 -10.77 1.75 18.61
CA SER A 491 -11.64 2.47 17.67
C SER A 491 -10.92 3.50 16.78
N ARG A 492 -9.58 3.59 16.84
CA ARG A 492 -8.79 4.40 15.90
C ARG A 492 -8.34 3.54 14.72
N HIS A 493 -9.18 3.46 13.69
CA HIS A 493 -8.74 3.00 12.38
C HIS A 493 -7.79 4.02 11.76
N HIS A 494 -6.52 3.64 11.60
CA HIS A 494 -5.50 4.48 10.97
C HIS A 494 -5.63 4.38 9.44
N SER A 495 -6.37 5.33 8.85
CA SER A 495 -6.26 5.61 7.40
C SER A 495 -4.79 5.94 7.08
N SER A 496 -4.20 5.39 6.01
CA SER A 496 -2.73 5.38 5.72
C SER A 496 -2.01 6.73 5.58
N SER A 497 -2.73 7.83 5.83
CA SER A 497 -2.19 9.16 6.12
C SER A 497 -1.53 9.20 7.51
N SER A 498 -0.34 8.61 7.67
CA SER A 498 0.57 9.00 8.77
C SER A 498 1.22 10.38 8.53
N GLU A 499 1.15 10.88 7.29
CA GLU A 499 1.53 12.24 6.91
C GLU A 499 0.61 13.26 7.61
N ASP A 500 1.16 14.09 8.49
CA ASP A 500 0.41 15.12 9.22
C ASP A 500 0.11 16.33 8.33
N MET A 501 -1.19 16.65 8.22
CA MET A 501 -1.66 17.92 7.66
C MET A 501 -1.27 19.08 8.59
N LYS A 502 -1.26 20.32 8.07
CA LYS A 502 -1.03 21.53 8.89
C LYS A 502 -2.17 21.79 9.88
N ASP A 503 -2.13 21.11 11.03
CA ASP A 503 -2.98 21.43 12.18
C ASP A 503 -2.64 22.83 12.72
N SER A 504 -3.56 23.77 12.47
CA SER A 504 -3.62 25.09 13.11
C SER A 504 -4.10 25.02 14.57
N ASP A 505 -3.86 23.90 15.24
CA ASP A 505 -4.30 23.56 16.61
C ASP A 505 -3.09 23.30 17.53
N SER A 506 -1.89 23.79 17.16
CA SER A 506 -0.64 23.58 17.91
C SER A 506 0.08 24.86 18.36
N GLU A 507 -0.62 26.01 18.35
CA GLU A 507 -0.18 27.24 19.04
C GLU A 507 -1.02 27.51 20.31
N GLU A 508 -1.00 26.57 21.25
CA GLU A 508 -1.17 26.85 22.67
C GLU A 508 -0.55 25.70 23.47
N ILE A 509 -0.05 25.98 24.69
CA ILE A 509 0.72 25.04 25.54
C ILE A 509 2.15 24.77 25.04
N LYS A 510 3.03 25.78 25.13
CA LYS A 510 4.48 25.57 25.36
C LYS A 510 5.20 26.78 26.00
N SER A 511 4.59 27.43 26.98
CA SER A 511 5.23 28.44 27.83
C SER A 511 5.48 27.89 29.25
N ASN A 512 6.60 27.18 29.44
CA ASN A 512 7.30 26.95 30.72
C ASN A 512 8.38 25.85 30.54
N TYR A 513 9.44 26.13 29.80
CA TYR A 513 10.77 25.50 29.93
C TYR A 513 11.72 26.20 28.95
N TYR A 514 12.30 27.33 29.36
CA TYR A 514 13.61 27.87 28.96
C TYR A 514 13.79 29.26 29.59
N ASN A 515 14.08 29.27 30.89
CA ASN A 515 14.68 30.42 31.56
C ASN A 515 15.91 29.90 32.28
N ASN A 516 17.08 30.10 31.67
CA ASN A 516 18.42 30.21 32.26
C ASN A 516 19.46 30.05 31.15
N ASN A 517 19.93 31.18 30.62
CA ASN A 517 21.35 31.54 30.52
C ASN A 517 21.51 32.72 29.55
N ILE A 518 21.49 33.94 30.11
CA ILE A 518 22.03 35.13 29.44
C ILE A 518 23.51 35.20 29.84
N ALA A 519 24.40 35.16 28.85
CA ALA A 519 25.80 35.54 29.00
C ALA A 519 26.28 36.23 27.72
N ASN A 520 26.34 37.55 27.82
CA ASN A 520 26.81 38.56 26.87
C ASN A 520 27.88 38.13 25.85
N SER A 521 27.68 38.58 24.61
CA SER A 521 28.71 39.33 23.88
C SER A 521 28.04 40.33 22.93
N GLU A 522 28.01 41.60 23.32
CA GLU A 522 27.77 42.72 22.40
C GLU A 522 29.07 43.04 21.66
N ASP A 523 29.01 43.18 20.33
CA ASP A 523 29.81 44.08 19.48
C ASP A 523 29.70 43.63 18.01
N CYS A 524 29.75 44.49 17.00
CA CYS A 524 29.34 45.89 16.89
C CYS A 524 29.38 46.26 15.39
N LEU A 525 28.69 47.34 15.01
CA LEU A 525 28.82 48.05 13.72
C LEU A 525 28.39 47.30 12.43
N SER A 526 28.01 47.95 11.33
CA SER A 526 27.21 49.18 11.08
C SER A 526 27.18 49.42 9.57
N ALA A 527 26.17 50.18 9.08
CA ALA A 527 26.22 50.94 7.82
C ALA A 527 26.18 50.12 6.49
N ASN A 528 25.59 50.60 5.39
CA ASN A 528 24.71 51.76 5.15
C ASN A 528 24.10 51.68 3.72
N THR A 529 22.93 52.31 3.50
CA THR A 529 22.51 53.08 2.27
C THR A 529 22.56 52.40 0.87
N THR A 530 21.70 52.66 -0.13
CA THR A 530 20.55 53.60 -0.34
C THR A 530 19.83 53.23 -1.66
N GLU A 531 18.54 53.61 -1.77
CA GLU A 531 17.82 54.21 -2.93
C GLU A 531 18.27 53.86 -4.37
N SER A 532 17.41 53.36 -5.29
CA SER A 532 16.50 54.13 -6.19
C SER A 532 16.19 53.24 -7.43
N ASP A 533 15.22 53.44 -8.36
CA ASP A 533 14.01 54.29 -8.49
C ASP A 533 13.04 53.63 -9.52
N VAL A 534 11.71 53.60 -9.33
CA VAL A 534 10.64 54.49 -9.89
C VAL A 534 10.26 54.29 -11.38
N SER A 535 8.95 54.49 -11.67
CA SER A 535 8.26 54.60 -12.98
C SER A 535 7.85 53.30 -13.70
N GLU A 536 6.72 53.21 -14.43
CA GLU A 536 5.39 53.85 -14.29
C GLU A 536 4.35 53.05 -15.11
N SER A 537 3.05 53.23 -14.84
CA SER A 537 1.94 52.79 -15.73
C SER A 537 1.51 53.97 -16.63
N PRO A 538 0.75 53.82 -17.75
CA PRO A 538 -0.70 53.59 -17.61
C PRO A 538 -1.50 52.96 -18.80
N SER A 539 -2.72 52.49 -18.47
CA SER A 539 -3.99 52.54 -19.24
C SER A 539 -4.07 52.32 -20.79
N ASN A 540 -4.94 51.40 -21.24
CA ASN A 540 -6.33 51.75 -21.65
C ASN A 540 -7.20 50.54 -22.10
N SER A 541 -8.53 50.75 -22.10
CA SER A 541 -9.61 49.80 -22.43
C SER A 541 -10.19 50.07 -23.85
N PRO A 542 -11.24 49.40 -24.44
CA PRO A 542 -12.58 49.19 -23.85
C PRO A 542 -13.39 47.92 -24.28
N ILE A 543 -14.69 47.95 -23.92
CA ILE A 543 -15.73 46.90 -23.85
C ILE A 543 -16.60 46.77 -25.14
N LYS A 544 -17.23 45.59 -25.35
CA LYS A 544 -18.61 45.33 -25.87
C LYS A 544 -18.89 43.81 -25.77
N ILE A 545 -19.86 43.26 -25.03
CA ILE A 545 -21.34 43.40 -25.01
C ILE A 545 -22.01 43.14 -26.37
N ASN A 546 -22.77 42.05 -26.46
CA ASN A 546 -24.05 42.05 -27.19
C ASN A 546 -25.02 40.98 -26.65
N THR A 547 -26.34 41.21 -26.75
CA THR A 547 -27.39 40.41 -26.08
C THR A 547 -28.62 40.18 -26.99
N ASN A 548 -29.01 38.91 -27.20
CA ASN A 548 -30.40 38.42 -27.47
C ASN A 548 -31.21 39.08 -28.62
N PRO A 549 -32.50 38.72 -28.90
CA PRO A 549 -33.34 37.57 -28.48
C PRO A 549 -33.93 36.76 -29.67
N GLY A 550 -34.89 35.84 -29.44
CA GLY A 550 -36.05 35.73 -30.36
C GLY A 550 -36.63 34.37 -30.82
N ILE A 551 -37.28 33.63 -29.91
CA ILE A 551 -38.64 33.04 -30.08
C ILE A 551 -39.03 32.25 -31.37
N GLY A 552 -39.29 30.94 -31.18
CA GLY A 552 -40.55 30.24 -31.58
C GLY A 552 -40.71 29.70 -33.02
N ASN A 553 -41.65 28.79 -33.33
CA ASN A 553 -42.49 27.88 -32.50
C ASN A 553 -43.20 26.85 -33.43
N THR A 554 -43.87 25.81 -32.88
CA THR A 554 -44.86 24.89 -33.55
C THR A 554 -44.31 23.88 -34.60
N ASN A 555 -44.89 22.69 -34.87
CA ASN A 555 -45.99 21.89 -34.25
C ASN A 555 -45.87 20.40 -34.72
N THR A 556 -45.78 19.38 -33.83
CA THR A 556 -46.85 18.49 -33.28
C THR A 556 -47.42 17.33 -34.15
N LYS A 557 -47.79 16.23 -33.47
CA LYS A 557 -48.70 15.09 -33.84
C LYS A 557 -48.07 13.91 -34.63
N HIS A 558 -48.43 12.63 -34.42
CA HIS A 558 -49.28 11.96 -33.39
C HIS A 558 -48.88 10.47 -33.25
N VAL A 559 -48.92 9.95 -32.01
CA VAL A 559 -49.64 8.75 -31.50
C VAL A 559 -49.87 7.53 -32.42
N SER A 560 -49.54 6.33 -31.90
CA SER A 560 -50.48 5.19 -31.75
C SER A 560 -49.95 4.14 -30.76
N ILE A 561 -50.87 3.37 -30.16
CA ILE A 561 -50.69 2.33 -29.12
C ILE A 561 -51.10 1.00 -29.73
N GLU A 562 -50.46 -0.13 -29.37
CA GLU A 562 -51.19 -1.39 -29.18
C GLU A 562 -50.43 -2.43 -28.33
N THR A 563 -51.19 -3.35 -27.75
CA THR A 563 -50.81 -4.36 -26.75
C THR A 563 -51.02 -5.78 -27.31
N ALA A 564 -50.21 -6.75 -26.88
CA ALA A 564 -50.57 -8.17 -26.96
C ALA A 564 -49.85 -9.00 -25.89
N GLU A 565 -50.54 -10.03 -25.38
CA GLU A 565 -50.10 -10.98 -24.35
C GLU A 565 -49.63 -12.31 -24.98
N HIS A 566 -48.82 -13.09 -24.26
CA HIS A 566 -49.07 -14.52 -23.95
C HIS A 566 -47.89 -15.16 -23.18
N ASP A 567 -48.22 -15.75 -22.02
CA ASP A 567 -47.93 -17.10 -21.50
C ASP A 567 -46.84 -18.00 -22.16
N GLU A 568 -46.18 -18.96 -21.48
CA GLU A 568 -46.55 -19.69 -20.24
C GLU A 568 -45.35 -20.42 -19.54
N HIS A 569 -45.63 -20.92 -18.33
CA HIS A 569 -45.06 -22.12 -17.64
C HIS A 569 -43.63 -22.22 -17.02
N VAL A 570 -43.62 -22.01 -15.68
CA VAL A 570 -43.40 -23.02 -14.60
C VAL A 570 -42.18 -23.97 -14.65
N SER A 571 -41.35 -23.91 -13.58
CA SER A 571 -41.06 -25.07 -12.69
C SER A 571 -40.28 -24.67 -11.44
N LEU A 572 -40.86 -24.95 -10.26
CA LEU A 572 -40.24 -24.75 -8.94
C LEU A 572 -39.95 -26.11 -8.32
N PHE A 573 -38.71 -26.40 -7.92
CA PHE A 573 -38.37 -27.64 -7.22
C PHE A 573 -37.82 -27.36 -5.82
N ILE A 574 -38.63 -27.74 -4.83
CA ILE A 574 -38.25 -27.89 -3.42
C ILE A 574 -37.86 -29.36 -3.22
N PHE A 575 -36.70 -29.63 -2.62
CA PHE A 575 -36.40 -30.97 -2.09
C PHE A 575 -35.60 -30.91 -0.78
N THR A 576 -36.24 -31.39 0.28
CA THR A 576 -35.61 -32.07 1.40
C THR A 576 -36.30 -33.42 1.53
N PRO A 577 -35.60 -34.50 1.87
CA PRO A 577 -35.86 -35.05 3.20
C PRO A 577 -34.64 -35.62 3.94
N THR A 578 -34.86 -35.78 5.24
CA THR A 578 -34.05 -36.43 6.29
C THR A 578 -33.84 -37.94 6.11
N VAL A 579 -32.85 -38.54 6.81
CA VAL A 579 -33.03 -39.53 7.91
C VAL A 579 -31.69 -40.14 8.41
N SER A 580 -31.72 -40.68 9.65
CA SER A 580 -30.81 -41.66 10.30
C SER A 580 -29.46 -41.25 10.91
N ALA A 581 -29.40 -41.32 12.25
CA ALA A 581 -28.25 -41.83 13.03
C ALA A 581 -28.41 -43.37 13.21
N PRO A 582 -27.44 -44.13 13.80
CA PRO A 582 -27.34 -44.17 15.27
C PRO A 582 -25.94 -44.51 15.87
N GLU A 583 -25.87 -44.49 17.21
CA GLU A 583 -24.96 -45.25 18.12
C GLU A 583 -23.43 -45.02 18.07
N LEU A 584 -22.62 -45.33 19.10
CA LEU A 584 -22.67 -45.24 20.58
C LEU A 584 -21.29 -45.74 21.09
N LEU A 585 -20.73 -45.24 22.21
CA LEU A 585 -20.02 -46.06 23.24
C LEU A 585 -19.33 -45.22 24.35
N GLN A 586 -19.75 -45.49 25.59
CA GLN A 586 -18.98 -45.52 26.86
C GLN A 586 -18.29 -44.26 27.45
N LEU A 587 -19.00 -43.65 28.40
CA LEU A 587 -18.53 -43.31 29.76
C LEU A 587 -18.11 -44.59 30.53
N PRO A 588 -17.25 -44.57 31.59
CA PRO A 588 -17.50 -43.84 32.86
C PRO A 588 -16.20 -43.34 33.59
N THR A 589 -16.15 -42.80 34.82
CA THR A 589 -17.11 -42.65 35.95
C THR A 589 -16.68 -41.49 36.89
N ALA A 590 -17.65 -40.79 37.50
CA ALA A 590 -17.67 -40.25 38.88
C ALA A 590 -16.54 -39.30 39.41
N THR A 591 -16.79 -38.39 40.37
CA THR A 591 -17.89 -38.32 41.36
C THR A 591 -18.31 -36.87 41.72
N GLU A 592 -19.61 -36.70 42.00
CA GLU A 592 -20.29 -35.70 42.88
C GLU A 592 -20.16 -34.18 42.61
N VAL A 593 -21.25 -33.43 42.29
CA VAL A 593 -22.56 -33.18 42.96
C VAL A 593 -22.42 -32.16 44.11
N ILE A 594 -22.61 -30.85 43.84
CA ILE A 594 -23.84 -30.02 44.08
C ILE A 594 -24.04 -29.70 45.58
N VAL A 595 -24.24 -28.43 45.99
CA VAL A 595 -25.57 -27.79 46.29
C VAL A 595 -25.44 -26.25 46.29
N PRO A 596 -26.47 -25.47 45.88
CA PRO A 596 -26.35 -24.04 45.54
C PRO A 596 -26.96 -23.08 46.58
N SER A 597 -26.86 -21.76 46.36
CA SER A 597 -27.88 -20.82 46.85
C SER A 597 -28.23 -19.68 45.88
N THR A 598 -29.53 -19.57 45.61
CA THR A 598 -30.31 -18.36 45.27
C THR A 598 -29.80 -17.41 44.18
N GLN A 599 -30.38 -17.56 42.98
CA GLN A 599 -30.58 -16.44 42.05
C GLN A 599 -31.51 -15.39 42.67
N VAL A 600 -31.17 -14.11 42.56
CA VAL A 600 -32.14 -13.01 42.56
C VAL A 600 -32.15 -12.43 41.15
N LYS A 601 -33.33 -12.42 40.53
CA LYS A 601 -33.52 -12.08 39.11
C LYS A 601 -33.88 -10.60 38.99
N ILE A 602 -32.95 -9.76 38.52
CA ILE A 602 -33.21 -8.33 38.25
C ILE A 602 -32.78 -8.01 36.82
N SER A 603 -33.79 -7.73 35.97
CA SER A 603 -33.73 -7.15 34.61
C SER A 603 -32.88 -7.85 33.53
N HIS A 604 -33.35 -7.72 32.29
CA HIS A 604 -32.61 -8.12 31.09
C HIS A 604 -31.46 -7.16 30.78
N VAL A 605 -30.46 -7.66 30.03
CA VAL A 605 -29.21 -7.05 29.52
C VAL A 605 -27.95 -7.51 30.30
N ASP A 606 -26.91 -7.84 29.52
CA ASP A 606 -25.53 -8.26 29.88
C ASP A 606 -25.30 -9.53 30.72
N THR A 607 -25.07 -10.66 30.03
CA THR A 607 -24.56 -11.91 30.62
C THR A 607 -23.02 -11.95 30.73
N THR A 608 -22.41 -11.02 31.46
CA THR A 608 -20.99 -11.14 31.87
C THR A 608 -20.88 -11.87 33.21
N LYS A 609 -20.26 -13.06 33.25
CA LYS A 609 -20.00 -13.78 34.51
C LYS A 609 -18.64 -13.40 35.08
N TYR A 610 -18.63 -12.88 36.31
CA TYR A 610 -17.42 -12.50 37.05
C TYR A 610 -16.99 -13.62 38.00
N ILE A 611 -15.68 -13.86 38.11
CA ILE A 611 -15.10 -14.68 39.18
C ILE A 611 -14.33 -13.77 40.13
N HIS A 612 -14.63 -13.86 41.42
CA HIS A 612 -13.92 -13.15 42.48
C HIS A 612 -12.90 -14.09 43.13
N ILE A 613 -11.61 -13.79 42.97
CA ILE A 613 -10.54 -14.51 43.66
C ILE A 613 -10.12 -13.68 44.87
N ARG A 614 -10.21 -14.28 46.07
CA ARG A 614 -9.76 -13.68 47.33
C ARG A 614 -8.36 -14.21 47.62
N GLN A 615 -7.36 -13.33 47.68
CA GLN A 615 -6.02 -13.71 48.11
C GLN A 615 -5.92 -13.70 49.64
N GLN A 616 -4.98 -14.46 50.21
CA GLN A 616 -4.82 -14.61 51.67
C GLN A 616 -4.48 -13.31 52.42
N ASN A 617 -4.11 -12.24 51.70
CA ASN A 617 -3.90 -10.89 52.23
C ASN A 617 -5.18 -10.02 52.27
N GLY A 618 -6.37 -10.62 52.10
CA GLY A 618 -7.66 -9.96 52.26
C GLY A 618 -8.15 -9.14 51.07
N LYS A 619 -7.32 -8.87 50.05
CA LYS A 619 -7.74 -8.16 48.84
C LYS A 619 -8.46 -9.11 47.87
N SER A 620 -9.64 -8.69 47.40
CA SER A 620 -10.40 -9.37 46.34
C SER A 620 -9.98 -8.83 44.98
N THR A 621 -9.66 -9.71 44.04
CA THR A 621 -9.40 -9.37 42.64
C THR A 621 -10.54 -9.91 41.78
N ARG A 622 -11.08 -9.08 40.88
CA ARG A 622 -12.04 -9.51 39.85
C ARG A 622 -11.27 -10.10 38.67
N VAL A 623 -11.71 -11.27 38.21
CA VAL A 623 -11.17 -11.92 37.01
C VAL A 623 -12.30 -12.13 36.01
N PHE A 624 -12.05 -11.74 34.76
CA PHE A 624 -12.97 -11.96 33.64
C PHE A 624 -12.82 -13.40 33.14
N ARG A 625 -13.94 -14.04 32.79
CA ARG A 625 -13.93 -15.27 32.01
C ARG A 625 -14.22 -14.92 30.55
N GLU A 626 -13.26 -15.23 29.69
CA GLU A 626 -13.47 -15.30 28.25
C GLU A 626 -14.44 -16.45 27.94
N THR A 627 -15.53 -16.14 27.22
CA THR A 627 -16.39 -17.14 26.61
C THR A 627 -15.92 -17.35 25.18
N SER A 628 -15.66 -18.60 24.84
CA SER A 628 -14.86 -19.02 23.69
C SER A 628 -15.59 -18.98 22.35
N VAL A 629 -14.84 -18.52 21.34
CA VAL A 629 -15.11 -18.46 19.89
C VAL A 629 -16.21 -17.48 19.47
#